data_AF-A0A5K7XKU6-F1
#
_entry.id   AF-A0A5K7XKU6-F1
#
_cell.length_a   1.000
_cell.length_b   1.000
_cell.length_c   1.000
_cell.angle_alpha   90.00
_cell.angle_beta   90.00
_cell.angle_gamma   90.00
#
_symmetry.space_group_name_H-M   'P 1'
#
loop_
_entity.id
_entity.type
_entity.pdbx_description
1 polymer ?
#
loop_
_entity_poly.entity_id
_entity_poly.type
_entity_poly.pdbx_seq_one_letter_code
_entity_poly.pdbx_strand_id
1 'polypeptide(L)' 'MRYFIDVTVEDDPKRSVELKGMPAIPSAGDTVAVEAAGVTAYGVVMHRHFQYESPNICRVSLVCVHDNPE' A
#
# COMPACT_ATOMS: atom_id res chain seq x y z
N MET A 1 7.04 -14.21 7.72
CA MET A 1 6.27 -13.79 6.53
C MET A 1 6.87 -12.49 6.01
N ARG A 2 7.15 -12.37 4.71
CA ARG A 2 7.52 -11.11 4.04
C ARG A 2 6.29 -10.56 3.31
N TYR A 3 6.06 -9.26 3.43
CA TYR A 3 4.96 -8.58 2.76
C TYR A 3 5.50 -7.60 1.73
N PHE A 4 5.01 -7.73 0.49
CA PHE A 4 5.25 -6.73 -0.56
C PHE A 4 3.98 -5.90 -0.69
N ILE A 5 4.05 -4.59 -0.51
CA ILE A 5 2.86 -3.75 -0.60
C ILE A 5 2.93 -2.91 -1.87
N ASP A 6 2.05 -3.25 -2.80
CA ASP A 6 1.75 -2.41 -3.95
C ASP A 6 0.69 -1.39 -3.52
N VAL A 7 1.00 -0.10 -3.61
CA VAL A 7 0.04 0.97 -3.35
C VAL A 7 -0.30 1.65 -4.66
N THR A 8 -1.57 1.58 -5.01
CA THR A 8 -2.15 2.35 -6.10
C THR A 8 -2.95 3.47 -5.47
N VAL A 9 -2.60 4.72 -5.76
CA VAL A 9 -3.45 5.85 -5.42
C VAL A 9 -4.26 6.19 -6.67
N GLU A 10 -5.58 6.34 -6.55
CA GLU A 10 -6.41 6.82 -7.68
C GLU A 10 -5.82 8.15 -8.20
N ASP A 11 -5.71 8.26 -9.53
CA ASP A 11 -5.07 9.38 -10.24
C ASP A 11 -3.54 9.53 -10.12
N ASP A 12 -2.82 8.60 -9.48
CA ASP A 12 -1.35 8.54 -9.46
C ASP A 12 -0.83 7.21 -10.07
N PRO A 13 0.37 7.18 -10.68
CA PRO A 13 0.99 5.93 -11.10
C PRO A 13 1.09 4.90 -9.96
N LYS A 14 0.84 3.63 -10.26
CA LYS A 14 1.04 2.51 -9.33
C LYS A 14 2.47 2.54 -8.77
N ARG A 15 2.61 2.52 -7.44
CA ARG A 15 3.91 2.47 -6.75
C ARG A 15 4.04 1.20 -5.93
N SER A 16 5.21 0.57 -5.98
CA SER A 16 5.49 -0.66 -5.23
C SER A 16 6.51 -0.38 -4.14
N VAL A 17 6.20 -0.73 -2.90
CA VAL A 17 7.11 -0.60 -1.75
C VAL A 17 7.28 -1.94 -1.06
N GLU A 18 8.53 -2.35 -0.90
CA GLU A 18 8.86 -3.50 -0.06
C GLU A 18 8.81 -3.07 1.42
N LEU A 19 7.74 -3.44 2.12
CA LEU A 19 7.64 -3.21 3.56
C LEU A 19 8.27 -4.38 4.31
N LYS A 20 9.56 -4.25 4.64
CA LYS A 20 10.22 -5.17 5.57
C LYS A 20 9.80 -4.87 7.00
N GLY A 21 9.00 -5.76 7.57
CA GLY A 21 8.80 -5.82 9.03
C GLY A 21 7.78 -4.84 9.60
N MET A 22 6.80 -4.35 8.82
CA MET A 22 5.66 -3.68 9.45
C MET A 22 4.90 -4.65 10.38
N PRO A 23 4.50 -4.21 11.58
CA PRO A 23 3.77 -5.05 12.52
C PRO A 23 2.32 -5.29 12.07
N ALA A 24 1.77 -4.46 11.19
CA ALA A 24 0.40 -4.57 10.70
C ALA A 24 0.28 -4.10 9.25
N ILE A 25 -0.56 -4.80 8.48
CA ILE A 25 -0.94 -4.42 7.11
C ILE A 25 -2.10 -3.42 7.24
N PRO A 26 -2.05 -2.26 6.57
CA PRO A 26 -3.12 -1.27 6.62
C PRO A 26 -4.49 -1.85 6.26
N SER A 27 -5.51 -1.40 6.98
CA SER A 27 -6.92 -1.75 6.76
C SER A 27 -7.63 -0.68 5.95
N ALA A 28 -8.78 -1.03 5.38
CA ALA A 28 -9.62 -0.04 4.73
C ALA A 28 -10.04 1.05 5.73
N GLY A 29 -9.93 2.31 5.32
CA GLY A 29 -10.11 3.49 6.15
C GLY A 29 -8.82 4.02 6.80
N ASP A 30 -7.73 3.25 6.80
CA ASP A 30 -6.45 3.74 7.33
C ASP A 30 -5.81 4.71 6.34
N THR A 31 -5.28 5.81 6.86
CA THR A 31 -4.40 6.71 6.08
C THR A 31 -3.01 6.10 5.99
N VAL A 32 -2.51 5.95 4.77
CA VAL A 32 -1.16 5.48 4.49
C VAL A 32 -0.35 6.59 3.85
N ALA A 33 0.88 6.77 4.34
CA ALA A 33 1.90 7.61 3.72
C ALA A 33 3.00 6.70 3.20
N VAL A 34 3.18 6.67 1.88
CA VAL A 34 4.14 5.81 1.20
C VAL A 34 5.21 6.67 0.58
N GLU A 35 6.42 6.60 1.13
CA GLU A 35 7.59 7.25 0.54
C GLU A 35 8.33 6.26 -0.36
N ALA A 36 8.35 6.53 -1.66
CA ALA A 36 9.09 5.74 -2.64
C ALA A 36 9.88 6.68 -3.55
N ALA A 37 11.18 6.43 -3.70
CA ALA A 37 12.08 7.19 -4.57
C ALA A 37 12.02 8.73 -4.37
N GLY A 38 11.85 9.19 -3.12
CA GLY A 38 11.81 10.62 -2.78
C GLY A 38 10.47 11.32 -3.05
N VAL A 39 9.41 10.55 -3.36
CA VAL A 39 8.05 11.08 -3.49
C VAL A 39 7.15 10.42 -2.45
N THR A 40 6.46 11.24 -1.66
CA THR A 40 5.50 10.77 -0.66
C THR A 40 4.10 10.76 -1.27
N ALA A 41 3.51 9.58 -1.42
CA ALA A 41 2.11 9.41 -1.79
C ALA A 41 1.28 9.25 -0.50
N TYR A 42 0.24 10.07 -0.34
CA TYR A 42 -0.70 10.01 0.78
C TYR A 42 -2.06 9.57 0.27
N GLY A 43 -2.68 8.61 0.95
CA GLY A 43 -4.05 8.24 0.64
C GLY A 43 -4.74 7.42 1.72
N VAL A 44 -6.06 7.35 1.61
CA VAL A 44 -6.90 6.51 2.46
C VAL A 44 -7.12 5.17 1.75
N VAL A 45 -6.83 4.07 2.43
CA VAL A 45 -7.03 2.73 1.87
C VAL A 45 -8.53 2.47 1.67
N MET A 46 -8.95 2.23 0.44
CA MET A 46 -10.33 1.83 0.12
C MET A 46 -10.47 0.32 0.10
N HIS A 47 -9.52 -0.35 -0.56
CA HIS A 47 -9.54 -1.79 -0.75
C HIS A 47 -8.16 -2.39 -0.54
N ARG A 48 -8.15 -3.63 -0.03
CA ARG A 48 -6.95 -4.44 0.12
C ARG A 48 -7.14 -5.80 -0.54
N HIS A 49 -6.15 -6.22 -1.30
CA HIS A 49 -6.13 -7.53 -1.94
C HIS A 49 -4.88 -8.29 -1.51
N PHE A 50 -5.05 -9.53 -1.06
CA PHE A 50 -3.95 -10.38 -0.61
C PHE A 50 -3.67 -11.46 -1.66
N GLN A 51 -2.44 -11.52 -2.12
CA GLN A 51 -1.95 -12.53 -3.06
C GLN A 51 -0.78 -13.29 -2.41
N TYR A 52 -0.99 -14.56 -2.10
CA TYR A 52 0.04 -15.41 -1.51
C TYR A 52 0.90 -16.03 -2.63
N GLU A 53 2.12 -15.54 -2.80
CA GLU A 53 3.06 -16.04 -3.81
C GLU A 53 3.83 -17.28 -3.30
N SER A 54 4.03 -17.37 -1.98
CA SER A 54 4.61 -18.56 -1.33
C SER A 54 4.21 -18.62 0.15
N PRO A 55 4.48 -19.71 0.89
CA PRO A 55 4.20 -19.79 2.32
C PRO A 55 4.84 -18.68 3.16
N ASN A 56 5.87 -18.03 2.62
CA ASN A 56 6.61 -16.97 3.29
C ASN A 56 6.47 -15.60 2.62
N ILE A 57 5.75 -15.48 1.50
CA ILE A 57 5.63 -14.25 0.71
C ILE A 57 4.15 -13.98 0.42
N CYS A 58 3.66 -12.84 0.88
CA CYS A 58 2.34 -12.32 0.56
C CYS A 58 2.48 -10.93 -0.05
N ARG A 59 1.96 -10.75 -1.26
CA ARG A 59 1.82 -9.45 -1.89
C ARG A 59 0.46 -8.87 -1.52
N VAL A 60 0.45 -7.66 -0.99
CA VAL A 60 -0.75 -6.90 -0.64
C VAL A 60 -0.87 -5.77 -1.64
N SER A 61 -2.00 -5.66 -2.32
CA SER A 61 -2.33 -4.49 -3.13
C SER A 61 -3.31 -3.62 -2.36
N LEU A 62 -2.91 -2.38 -2.05
CA LEU A 62 -3.75 -1.36 -1.45
C LEU A 62 -4.20 -0.40 -2.55
N VAL A 63 -5.51 -0.25 -2.71
CA VAL A 63 -6.08 0.81 -3.52
C VAL A 63 -6.43 1.93 -2.57
N CYS A 64 -5.81 3.09 -2.77
CA CYS A 64 -5.98 4.27 -1.95
C CYS A 64 -6.56 5.41 -2.78
N VAL A 65 -7.23 6.34 -2.12
CA VAL A 65 -7.64 7.62 -2.71
C VAL A 65 -6.84 8.73 -2.10
N HIS A 66 -6.53 9.78 -2.86
CA HIS A 66 -5.85 10.95 -2.30
C HIS A 66 -6.67 11.52 -1.14
N ASP A 67 -6.02 11.71 0.02
CA ASP A 67 -6.60 12.40 1.18
C ASP A 67 -6.53 13.94 1.01
N ASN A 68 -6.43 14.42 -0.23
CA ASN A 68 -6.40 15.84 -0.54
C ASN A 68 -7.74 16.24 -1.19
N PRO A 69 -8.73 16.68 -0.40
CA PRO A 69 -9.95 17.27 -0.94
C PRO A 69 -9.67 18.70 -1.41
N GLU A 70 -9.05 18.89 -2.58
CA GLU A 70 -9.12 20.14 -3.36
C GLU A 70 -9.11 19.87 -4.87
#